data_AF-A0A9X3R256-F1
#
_entry.id   AF-A0A9X3R256-F1
#
_cell.length_a   1.000
_cell.length_b   1.000
_cell.length_c   1.000
_cell.angle_alpha   90.00
_cell.angle_beta   90.00
_cell.angle_gamma   90.00
#
_symmetry.space_group_name_H-M   'P 1'
#
loop_
_entity.id
_entity.type
_entity.pdbx_description
1 polymer ?
#
loop_
_entity_poly.entity_id
_entity_poly.type
_entity_poly.pdbx_seq_one_letter_code
_entity_poly.pdbx_strand_id
1 'polypeptide(L)'
;MIDIAWPELQITVVAELADDDNPELCEEFWQDLPFKVMQAHPVVSGESLYAWTPTISTAPVRLRRRIVDCAVGDLRYSQATGNKFSIQYGKGLEPLAQPVLGQVRPEYHHLLPIVGKAIWNNLFFAKERIFVEVRPHDPAEAFNGQGRFGNLKGVAAEFYAEAKRIQTVEPEDLRKIRTGQIGDTGTYGQFFTAWDFANGMLRDYIMYTAYPLLKLIDTLSHDDFVAAVEAFDPAYSEYLGYSGLNTLLDFSNKLRMAMKQTDDKEELKTLLRTFIMYGNRLCAWSYHYFPWYLGMFYGRAVNGQEFHGRFNPVQ
;
A
#
# COMPACT_ATOMS: atom_id res chain seq x y z
N MET A 1 20.32 6.52 8.78
CA MET A 1 20.26 6.46 7.28
C MET A 1 19.75 5.10 6.83
N ILE A 2 19.13 5.00 5.65
CA ILE A 2 18.63 3.74 5.08
C ILE A 2 19.19 3.47 3.67
N ASP A 3 19.35 2.20 3.33
CA ASP A 3 19.49 1.73 1.96
C ASP A 3 18.09 1.41 1.39
N ILE A 4 17.84 1.81 0.14
CA ILE A 4 16.67 1.41 -0.65
C ILE A 4 17.18 0.71 -1.91
N ALA A 5 16.94 -0.59 -2.01
CA ALA A 5 17.47 -1.44 -3.07
C ALA A 5 16.36 -2.08 -3.91
N TRP A 6 16.59 -2.14 -5.23
CA TRP A 6 15.81 -2.91 -6.20
C TRP A 6 16.72 -4.01 -6.77
N PRO A 7 16.78 -5.19 -6.12
CA PRO A 7 17.71 -6.24 -6.52
C PRO A 7 17.53 -6.68 -7.97
N GLU A 8 16.30 -6.77 -8.45
CA GLU A 8 15.99 -7.15 -9.84
C GLU A 8 16.51 -6.14 -10.88
N LEU A 9 16.75 -4.89 -10.46
CA LEU A 9 17.31 -3.82 -11.29
C LEU A 9 18.81 -3.57 -11.02
N GLN A 10 19.40 -4.23 -10.01
CA GLN A 10 20.77 -4.00 -9.55
C GLN A 10 21.04 -2.53 -9.18
N ILE A 11 20.04 -1.85 -8.61
CA ILE A 11 20.14 -0.44 -8.20
C ILE A 11 19.91 -0.35 -6.70
N THR A 12 20.79 0.38 -6.01
CA THR A 12 20.64 0.76 -4.60
C THR A 12 20.89 2.25 -4.46
N VAL A 13 20.08 2.92 -3.64
CA VAL A 13 20.26 4.32 -3.26
C VAL A 13 20.30 4.45 -1.74
N VAL A 14 20.95 5.49 -1.25
CA VAL A 14 21.00 5.81 0.19
C VAL A 14 20.09 7.01 0.47
N ALA A 15 19.31 6.94 1.54
CA ALA A 15 18.45 8.03 1.98
C ALA A 15 18.63 8.36 3.47
N GLU A 16 18.35 9.60 3.80
CA GLU A 16 18.29 10.13 5.16
C GLU A 16 16.82 10.24 5.58
N LEU A 17 16.49 9.82 6.80
CA LEU A 17 15.15 10.00 7.37
C LEU A 17 15.04 11.41 7.97
N ALA A 18 13.85 11.98 7.92
CA ALA A 18 13.59 13.32 8.41
C ALA A 18 13.24 13.30 9.92
N ASP A 19 14.16 12.81 10.75
CA ASP A 19 13.95 12.61 12.19
C ASP A 19 13.58 13.91 12.92
N ASP A 20 14.07 15.06 12.47
CA ASP A 20 13.72 16.37 13.04
C ASP A 20 12.30 16.84 12.64
N ASP A 21 11.86 16.47 11.43
CA ASP A 21 10.57 16.92 10.87
C ASP A 21 9.40 16.04 11.31
N ASN A 22 9.58 14.73 11.37
CA ASN A 22 8.54 13.78 11.80
C ASN A 22 9.16 12.60 12.60
N PRO A 23 9.67 12.83 13.82
CA PRO A 23 10.42 11.82 14.58
C PRO A 23 9.62 10.57 14.87
N GLU A 24 8.35 10.70 15.27
CA GLU A 24 7.54 9.54 15.64
C GLU A 24 7.24 8.64 14.44
N LEU A 25 7.07 9.24 13.25
CA LEU A 25 6.89 8.49 12.01
C LEU A 25 8.20 7.80 11.58
N CYS A 26 9.33 8.49 11.68
CA CYS A 26 10.62 7.96 11.30
C CYS A 26 11.04 6.80 12.22
N GLU A 27 10.82 6.93 13.53
CA GLU A 27 11.03 5.86 14.50
C GLU A 27 10.14 4.64 14.19
N GLU A 28 8.84 4.85 13.96
CA GLU A 28 7.93 3.75 13.60
C GLU A 28 8.33 3.06 12.28
N PHE A 29 8.85 3.80 11.31
CA PHE A 29 9.35 3.25 10.05
C PHE A 29 10.66 2.47 10.27
N TRP A 30 11.57 3.00 11.10
CA TRP A 30 12.86 2.41 11.42
C TRP A 30 12.74 1.06 12.14
N GLN A 31 11.82 0.97 13.10
CA GLN A 31 11.56 -0.26 13.87
C GLN A 31 11.10 -1.45 13.00
N ASP A 32 10.57 -1.17 11.80
CA ASP A 32 10.11 -2.19 10.86
C ASP A 32 11.18 -2.57 9.82
N LEU A 33 12.38 -1.99 9.90
CA LEU A 33 13.51 -2.36 9.06
C LEU A 33 14.25 -3.60 9.61
N PRO A 34 14.81 -4.46 8.73
CA PRO A 34 14.68 -4.41 7.28
C PRO A 34 13.34 -4.99 6.79
N PHE A 35 12.87 -4.53 5.63
CA PHE A 35 11.72 -5.12 4.97
C PHE A 35 11.85 -5.25 3.47
N LYS A 36 11.08 -6.18 2.90
CA LYS A 36 10.92 -6.41 1.46
C LYS A 36 9.46 -6.28 1.09
N VAL A 37 9.15 -5.43 0.12
CA VAL A 37 7.77 -5.14 -0.35
C VAL A 37 7.73 -5.08 -1.87
N MET A 38 6.58 -5.38 -2.47
CA MET A 38 6.41 -5.22 -3.92
C MET A 38 6.50 -3.74 -4.31
N GLN A 39 7.34 -3.42 -5.29
CA GLN A 39 7.48 -2.07 -5.80
C GLN A 39 6.33 -1.74 -6.76
N ALA A 40 5.68 -0.59 -6.55
CA ALA A 40 4.60 -0.10 -7.40
C ALA A 40 4.90 1.30 -7.96
N HIS A 41 4.07 1.72 -8.92
CA HIS A 41 4.09 3.03 -9.53
C HIS A 41 2.67 3.61 -9.52
N PRO A 42 2.45 4.89 -9.20
CA PRO A 42 1.11 5.49 -9.31
C PRO A 42 0.67 5.58 -10.76
N VAL A 43 -0.57 5.18 -11.04
CA VAL A 43 -1.22 5.36 -12.35
C VAL A 43 -1.90 6.72 -12.51
N VAL A 44 -1.80 7.59 -11.50
CA VAL A 44 -2.47 8.91 -11.46
C VAL A 44 -1.52 10.04 -11.07
N SER A 45 -0.75 9.87 -10.00
CA SER A 45 -0.06 10.97 -9.31
C SER A 45 1.22 11.50 -9.98
N GLY A 46 1.57 10.99 -11.16
CA GLY A 46 2.75 11.39 -11.93
C GLY A 46 3.98 10.54 -11.65
N GLU A 47 5.15 11.17 -11.72
CA GLU A 47 6.46 10.51 -11.70
C GLU A 47 6.95 10.25 -10.27
N SER A 48 6.36 9.24 -9.64
CA SER A 48 6.72 8.80 -8.29
C SER A 48 6.81 7.28 -8.22
N LEU A 49 7.53 6.77 -7.25
CA LEU A 49 7.55 5.36 -6.86
C LEU A 49 6.84 5.24 -5.52
N TYR A 50 6.15 4.14 -5.25
CA TYR A 50 5.69 3.85 -3.90
C TYR A 50 5.62 2.34 -3.65
N ALA A 51 5.64 1.96 -2.38
CA ALA A 51 5.32 0.60 -1.97
C ALA A 51 4.60 0.62 -0.62
N TRP A 52 3.65 -0.31 -0.44
CA TRP A 52 2.96 -0.50 0.83
C TRP A 52 3.96 -1.07 1.85
N THR A 53 4.22 -0.36 2.94
CA THR A 53 5.15 -0.81 3.98
C THR A 53 4.54 -1.93 4.81
N PRO A 54 5.35 -2.76 5.51
CA PRO A 54 4.88 -3.84 6.39
C PRO A 54 3.91 -3.39 7.49
N THR A 55 3.87 -2.09 7.78
CA THR A 55 3.35 -1.55 9.03
C THR A 55 2.22 -0.55 8.84
N ILE A 56 1.45 -0.32 9.91
CA ILE A 56 0.39 0.69 9.94
C ILE A 56 0.79 1.76 10.94
N SER A 57 1.41 2.82 10.42
CA SER A 57 1.71 4.02 11.18
C SER A 57 0.49 4.90 11.32
N THR A 58 0.25 5.34 12.55
CA THR A 58 -0.69 6.41 12.89
C THR A 58 0.01 7.49 13.74
N ALA A 59 1.34 7.54 13.68
CA ALA A 59 2.16 8.52 14.40
C ALA A 59 1.70 9.96 14.10
N PRO A 60 1.81 10.88 15.07
CA PRO A 60 1.62 12.31 14.82
C PRO A 60 2.48 12.80 13.65
N VAL A 61 1.95 13.74 12.88
CA VAL A 61 2.63 14.33 11.72
C VAL A 61 2.79 15.82 11.95
N ARG A 62 4.02 16.29 11.97
CA ARG A 62 4.37 17.70 12.18
C ARG A 62 4.59 18.42 10.85
N LEU A 63 5.24 17.76 9.88
CA LEU A 63 5.49 18.32 8.55
C LEU A 63 4.87 17.49 7.43
N ARG A 64 4.16 18.17 6.52
CA ARG A 64 3.66 17.63 5.27
C ARG A 64 4.13 18.46 4.08
N ARG A 65 4.30 17.83 2.93
CA ARG A 65 4.59 18.49 1.66
C ARG A 65 3.58 18.06 0.60
N ARG A 66 3.12 18.99 -0.24
CA ARG A 66 2.27 18.66 -1.39
C ARG A 66 3.10 17.90 -2.41
N ILE A 67 2.54 16.86 -3.03
CA ILE A 67 3.27 16.03 -4.00
C ILE A 67 3.73 16.87 -5.20
N VAL A 68 2.95 17.87 -5.62
CA VAL A 68 3.33 18.83 -6.68
C VAL A 68 4.54 19.70 -6.34
N ASP A 69 4.88 19.87 -5.06
CA ASP A 69 6.01 20.70 -4.60
C ASP A 69 7.26 19.85 -4.27
N CYS A 70 7.18 18.53 -4.44
CA CYS A 70 8.29 17.64 -4.09
C CYS A 70 9.36 17.62 -5.17
N ALA A 71 10.62 17.70 -4.74
CA ALA A 71 11.78 17.56 -5.61
C ALA A 71 12.14 16.08 -5.82
N VAL A 72 12.94 15.79 -6.85
CA VAL A 72 13.52 14.45 -7.05
C VAL A 72 14.27 14.01 -5.78
N GLY A 73 14.06 12.77 -5.36
CA GLY A 73 14.64 12.19 -4.16
C GLY A 73 13.83 12.42 -2.89
N ASP A 74 12.82 13.30 -2.87
CA ASP A 74 11.96 13.47 -1.68
C ASP A 74 11.26 12.16 -1.33
N LEU A 75 11.40 11.75 -0.05
CA LEU A 75 10.66 10.64 0.52
C LEU A 75 9.42 11.13 1.25
N ARG A 76 8.31 10.44 1.02
CA ARG A 76 7.03 10.73 1.65
C ARG A 76 6.39 9.47 2.20
N TYR A 77 5.44 9.65 3.09
CA TYR A 77 4.69 8.54 3.66
C TYR A 77 3.19 8.79 3.65
N SER A 78 2.39 7.83 3.17
CA SER A 78 0.93 7.94 3.14
C SER A 78 0.28 7.17 4.29
N GLN A 79 0.12 7.81 5.46
CA GLN A 79 -0.58 7.20 6.61
C GLN A 79 -2.09 7.07 6.41
N ALA A 80 -2.68 7.86 5.51
CA ALA A 80 -4.14 7.94 5.36
C ALA A 80 -4.70 6.95 4.33
N THR A 81 -3.89 6.51 3.38
CA THR A 81 -4.33 5.65 2.27
C THR A 81 -3.26 4.61 1.97
N GLY A 82 -3.21 3.54 2.76
CA GLY A 82 -2.40 2.35 2.46
C GLY A 82 -1.01 2.25 3.11
N ASN A 83 -0.59 3.19 3.98
CA ASN A 83 0.73 3.14 4.64
C ASN A 83 1.85 2.87 3.63
N LYS A 84 1.97 3.77 2.65
CA LYS A 84 2.94 3.62 1.57
C LYS A 84 4.08 4.59 1.78
N PHE A 85 5.31 4.11 1.70
CA PHE A 85 6.43 5.02 1.48
C PHE A 85 6.54 5.31 -0.01
N SER A 86 6.88 6.54 -0.36
CA SER A 86 6.98 7.01 -1.75
C SER A 86 8.27 7.77 -1.98
N ILE A 87 8.80 7.68 -3.20
CA ILE A 87 9.96 8.43 -3.67
C ILE A 87 9.53 9.27 -4.86
N GLN A 88 9.86 10.56 -4.89
CA GLN A 88 9.69 11.38 -6.08
C GLN A 88 10.85 11.15 -7.05
N TYR A 89 10.56 10.87 -8.33
CA TYR A 89 11.62 10.77 -9.35
C TYR A 89 11.48 11.76 -10.50
N GLY A 90 10.37 12.51 -10.56
CA GLY A 90 10.14 13.55 -11.56
C GLY A 90 9.01 14.50 -11.18
N LYS A 91 8.08 14.82 -12.08
CA LYS A 91 6.93 15.72 -11.87
C LYS A 91 5.77 15.03 -11.14
N GLY A 92 5.39 15.56 -9.98
CA GLY A 92 4.15 15.22 -9.28
C GLY A 92 2.93 15.92 -9.87
N LEU A 93 1.78 15.25 -9.90
CA LEU A 93 0.52 15.79 -10.45
C LEU A 93 -0.60 15.91 -9.41
N GLU A 94 -0.49 15.21 -8.28
CA GLU A 94 -1.52 15.18 -7.24
C GLU A 94 -1.30 16.31 -6.22
N PRO A 95 -2.31 17.16 -5.91
CA PRO A 95 -2.12 18.29 -5.01
C PRO A 95 -2.12 17.92 -3.52
N LEU A 96 -2.36 16.64 -3.18
CA LEU A 96 -2.44 16.20 -1.79
C LEU A 96 -1.11 16.36 -1.05
N ALA A 97 -1.21 16.70 0.23
CA ALA A 97 -0.07 16.81 1.13
C ALA A 97 0.17 15.51 1.91
N GLN A 98 1.39 14.99 1.85
CA GLN A 98 1.81 13.79 2.55
C GLN A 98 2.90 14.11 3.59
N PRO A 99 2.93 13.39 4.73
CA PRO A 99 4.05 13.40 5.66
C PRO A 99 5.40 13.29 4.96
N VAL A 100 6.34 14.16 5.34
CA VAL A 100 7.75 14.08 4.92
C VAL A 100 8.40 12.91 5.67
N LEU A 101 9.06 12.01 4.95
CA LEU A 101 9.77 10.87 5.54
C LEU A 101 11.28 11.04 5.52
N GLY A 102 11.82 11.82 4.58
CA GLY A 102 13.25 11.89 4.35
C GLY A 102 13.61 12.32 2.94
N GLN A 103 14.86 12.06 2.55
CA GLN A 103 15.36 12.37 1.21
C GLN A 103 16.44 11.38 0.77
N VAL A 104 16.37 10.93 -0.47
CA VAL A 104 17.47 10.21 -1.15
C VAL A 104 18.62 11.17 -1.36
N ARG A 105 19.86 10.74 -1.07
CA ARG A 105 21.03 11.60 -1.20
C ARG A 105 21.23 12.06 -2.66
N PRO A 106 21.64 13.32 -2.90
CA PRO A 106 21.73 13.92 -4.24
C PRO A 106 22.53 13.10 -5.26
N GLU A 107 23.61 12.44 -4.85
CA GLU A 107 24.44 11.65 -5.76
C GLU A 107 23.68 10.48 -6.40
N TYR A 108 22.58 10.00 -5.81
CA TYR A 108 21.77 8.90 -6.34
C TYR A 108 20.57 9.36 -7.16
N HIS A 109 20.28 10.66 -7.25
CA HIS A 109 19.07 11.17 -7.92
C HIS A 109 18.96 10.73 -9.38
N HIS A 110 20.10 10.62 -10.07
CA HIS A 110 20.18 10.17 -11.46
C HIS A 110 19.69 8.73 -11.69
N LEU A 111 19.65 7.89 -10.64
CA LEU A 111 19.17 6.51 -10.73
C LEU A 111 17.65 6.41 -10.62
N LEU A 112 16.99 7.37 -9.96
CA LEU A 112 15.55 7.30 -9.67
C LEU A 112 14.68 7.30 -10.94
N PRO A 113 14.95 8.10 -11.99
CA PRO A 113 14.23 7.98 -13.25
C PRO A 113 14.41 6.64 -13.96
N ILE A 114 15.57 5.99 -13.80
CA ILE A 114 15.82 4.66 -14.38
C ILE A 114 14.89 3.64 -13.72
N VAL A 115 14.83 3.65 -12.39
CA VAL A 115 13.91 2.82 -11.61
C VAL A 115 12.46 3.14 -11.98
N GLY A 116 12.07 4.42 -11.95
CA GLY A 116 10.72 4.90 -12.31
C GLY A 116 10.22 4.32 -13.64
N LYS A 117 11.04 4.41 -14.69
CA LYS A 117 10.74 3.87 -16.02
C LYS A 117 10.59 2.36 -16.03
N ALA A 118 11.50 1.64 -15.35
CA ALA A 118 11.46 0.19 -15.27
C ALA A 118 10.19 -0.29 -14.55
N ILE A 119 9.86 0.32 -13.41
CA ILE A 119 8.65 -0.01 -12.63
C ILE A 119 7.38 0.36 -13.40
N TRP A 120 7.34 1.50 -14.09
CA TRP A 120 6.19 1.84 -14.95
C TRP A 120 5.98 0.80 -16.04
N ASN A 121 7.03 0.43 -16.78
CA ASN A 121 6.95 -0.61 -17.81
C ASN A 121 6.49 -1.95 -17.23
N ASN A 122 7.00 -2.31 -16.05
CA ASN A 122 6.63 -3.53 -15.37
C ASN A 122 5.15 -3.53 -14.95
N LEU A 123 4.70 -2.46 -14.27
CA LEU A 123 3.32 -2.30 -13.85
C LEU A 123 2.37 -2.25 -15.03
N PHE A 124 2.75 -1.64 -16.15
CA PHE A 124 1.86 -1.48 -17.28
C PHE A 124 1.83 -2.73 -18.17
N PHE A 125 2.98 -3.36 -18.43
CA PHE A 125 3.13 -4.44 -19.41
C PHE A 125 3.66 -5.76 -18.85
N ALA A 126 4.85 -5.76 -18.25
CA ALA A 126 5.61 -7.00 -18.04
C ALA A 126 5.08 -7.87 -16.88
N LYS A 127 4.53 -7.24 -15.84
CA LYS A 127 3.95 -7.90 -14.66
C LYS A 127 4.92 -8.84 -13.90
N GLU A 128 6.22 -8.64 -14.05
CA GLU A 128 7.26 -9.29 -13.27
C GLU A 128 7.19 -8.85 -11.80
N ARG A 129 7.71 -9.68 -10.90
CA ARG A 129 7.70 -9.38 -9.46
C ARG A 129 8.99 -8.64 -9.11
N ILE A 130 8.94 -7.31 -9.19
CA ILE A 130 10.04 -6.45 -8.76
C ILE A 130 9.80 -6.01 -7.33
N PHE A 131 10.77 -6.24 -6.45
CA PHE A 131 10.68 -5.89 -5.05
C PHE A 131 11.59 -4.72 -4.72
N VAL A 132 11.20 -3.97 -3.69
CA VAL A 132 12.09 -3.02 -3.03
C VAL A 132 12.41 -3.53 -1.63
N GLU A 133 13.69 -3.51 -1.31
CA GLU A 133 14.25 -3.89 -0.02
C GLU A 133 14.75 -2.62 0.67
N VAL A 134 14.28 -2.37 1.89
CA VAL A 134 14.69 -1.22 2.70
C VAL A 134 15.33 -1.73 3.97
N ARG A 135 16.51 -1.22 4.31
CA ARG A 135 17.30 -1.67 5.46
C ARG A 135 18.11 -0.52 6.07
N PRO A 136 18.58 -0.64 7.32
CA PRO A 136 19.55 0.30 7.88
C PRO A 136 20.80 0.38 6.98
N HIS A 137 21.32 1.59 6.76
CA HIS A 137 22.55 1.78 5.99
C HIS A 137 23.76 1.19 6.72
N ASP A 138 23.85 1.42 8.04
CA ASP A 138 24.77 0.73 8.92
C ASP A 138 24.03 -0.41 9.65
N PRO A 139 24.36 -1.68 9.40
CA PRO A 139 23.76 -2.81 10.11
C PRO A 139 23.96 -2.77 11.63
N ALA A 140 24.98 -2.06 12.14
CA ALA A 140 25.19 -1.88 13.58
C ALA A 140 24.10 -1.02 14.24
N GLU A 141 23.41 -0.18 13.47
CA GLU A 141 22.30 0.67 13.92
C GLU A 141 20.93 -0.02 13.81
N ALA A 142 20.90 -1.29 13.39
CA ALA A 142 19.65 -2.02 13.23
C ALA A 142 18.84 -2.08 14.53
N PHE A 143 17.52 -1.90 14.41
CA PHE A 143 16.62 -2.04 15.55
C PHE A 143 16.62 -3.48 16.07
N ASN A 144 16.95 -3.65 17.36
CA ASN A 144 17.09 -4.96 18.01
C ASN A 144 15.93 -5.29 18.97
N GLY A 145 14.85 -4.51 18.96
CA GLY A 145 13.72 -4.69 19.88
C GLY A 145 12.66 -5.68 19.38
N GLN A 146 11.70 -6.00 20.26
CA GLN A 146 10.48 -6.70 19.86
C GLN A 146 9.57 -5.68 19.15
N GLY A 147 9.59 -5.66 17.81
CA GLY A 147 8.78 -4.73 17.02
C GLY A 147 7.28 -4.75 17.41
N ARG A 148 6.54 -3.72 17.02
CA ARG A 148 5.17 -3.40 17.51
C ARG A 148 4.15 -4.54 17.44
N PHE A 149 4.37 -5.55 16.61
CA PHE A 149 3.47 -6.68 16.37
C PHE A 149 4.11 -8.04 16.73
N GLY A 150 5.12 -8.04 17.62
CA GLY A 150 5.84 -9.25 18.02
C GLY A 150 5.06 -10.24 18.90
N ASN A 151 4.06 -9.76 19.65
CA ASN A 151 3.36 -10.54 20.69
C ASN A 151 1.84 -10.66 20.44
N LEU A 152 1.42 -10.71 19.17
CA LEU A 152 0.01 -10.81 18.80
C LEU A 152 -0.62 -12.15 19.21
N LYS A 153 -1.92 -12.13 19.52
CA LYS A 153 -2.73 -13.31 19.88
C LYS A 153 -4.05 -13.31 19.12
N GLY A 154 -4.73 -14.45 19.13
CA GLY A 154 -6.07 -14.61 18.55
C GLY A 154 -6.12 -14.23 17.07
N VAL A 155 -7.24 -13.65 16.63
CA VAL A 155 -7.46 -13.31 15.22
C VAL A 155 -6.51 -12.24 14.69
N ALA A 156 -5.99 -11.33 15.54
CA ALA A 156 -4.99 -10.36 15.11
C ALA A 156 -3.69 -11.04 14.65
N ALA A 157 -3.29 -12.13 15.32
CA ALA A 157 -2.15 -12.94 14.92
C ALA A 157 -2.40 -13.67 13.59
N GLU A 158 -3.62 -14.15 13.35
CA GLU A 158 -4.00 -14.77 12.06
C GLU A 158 -3.88 -13.76 10.91
N PHE A 159 -4.46 -12.55 11.07
CA PHE A 159 -4.40 -11.51 10.04
C PHE A 159 -2.96 -11.10 9.73
N TYR A 160 -2.15 -10.92 10.76
CA TYR A 160 -0.76 -10.54 10.62
C TYR A 160 0.09 -11.64 9.98
N ALA A 161 -0.12 -12.89 10.34
CA ALA A 161 0.58 -14.03 9.75
C ALA A 161 0.28 -14.14 8.25
N GLU A 162 -0.99 -13.98 7.85
CA GLU A 162 -1.35 -13.99 6.44
C GLU A 162 -0.79 -12.78 5.71
N ALA A 163 -0.88 -11.56 6.28
CA ALA A 163 -0.26 -10.36 5.71
C ALA A 163 1.25 -10.56 5.44
N LYS A 164 1.97 -11.22 6.35
CA LYS A 164 3.38 -11.58 6.16
C LYS A 164 3.57 -12.60 5.04
N ARG A 165 2.74 -13.64 4.99
CA ARG A 165 2.80 -14.67 3.94
C ARG A 165 2.61 -14.05 2.56
N ILE A 166 1.59 -13.21 2.41
CA ILE A 166 1.26 -12.55 1.14
C ILE A 166 2.05 -11.28 0.89
N GLN A 167 3.08 -10.99 1.68
CA GLN A 167 4.02 -9.90 1.42
C GLN A 167 4.73 -10.09 0.08
N THR A 168 5.18 -11.33 -0.19
CA THR A 168 6.03 -11.70 -1.33
C THR A 168 5.46 -12.87 -2.14
N VAL A 169 4.42 -13.52 -1.62
CA VAL A 169 3.70 -14.60 -2.30
C VAL A 169 2.34 -14.08 -2.75
N GLU A 170 2.03 -14.28 -4.02
CA GLU A 170 0.73 -13.90 -4.57
C GLU A 170 -0.41 -14.66 -3.85
N PRO A 171 -1.44 -13.97 -3.34
CA PRO A 171 -2.59 -14.60 -2.72
C PRO A 171 -3.44 -15.32 -3.77
N GLU A 172 -3.87 -16.52 -3.43
CA GLU A 172 -4.58 -17.42 -4.33
C GLU A 172 -5.91 -16.84 -4.83
N ASP A 173 -6.65 -16.13 -3.98
CA ASP A 173 -7.91 -15.49 -4.34
C ASP A 173 -7.72 -14.46 -5.47
N LEU A 174 -6.70 -13.60 -5.38
CA LEU A 174 -6.39 -12.63 -6.44
C LEU A 174 -5.87 -13.31 -7.71
N ARG A 175 -5.07 -14.38 -7.58
CA ARG A 175 -4.63 -15.19 -8.73
C ARG A 175 -5.82 -15.74 -9.49
N LYS A 176 -6.80 -16.30 -8.79
CA LYS A 176 -8.04 -16.84 -9.38
C LYS A 176 -8.85 -15.74 -10.08
N ILE A 177 -9.05 -14.60 -9.43
CA ILE A 177 -9.76 -13.45 -10.02
C ILE A 177 -9.11 -13.01 -11.34
N ARG A 178 -7.80 -12.74 -11.34
CA ARG A 178 -7.11 -12.24 -12.56
C ARG A 178 -6.97 -13.27 -13.67
N THR A 179 -7.18 -14.56 -13.37
CA THR A 179 -7.12 -15.65 -14.36
C THR A 179 -8.51 -16.17 -14.75
N GLY A 180 -9.58 -15.53 -14.27
CA GLY A 180 -10.95 -15.94 -14.54
C GLY A 180 -11.36 -17.27 -13.90
N GLN A 181 -10.60 -17.77 -12.91
CA GLN A 181 -10.90 -18.98 -12.15
C GLN A 181 -11.82 -18.69 -10.96
N ILE A 182 -12.84 -17.87 -11.21
CA ILE A 182 -13.87 -17.47 -10.24
C ILE A 182 -15.22 -18.08 -10.63
N GLY A 183 -16.20 -18.01 -9.72
CA GLY A 183 -17.55 -18.51 -9.97
C GLY A 183 -18.31 -17.67 -11.01
N ASP A 184 -19.63 -17.60 -10.87
CA ASP A 184 -20.51 -16.95 -11.86
C ASP A 184 -20.43 -15.40 -11.87
N THR A 185 -19.49 -14.81 -11.14
CA THR A 185 -19.31 -13.36 -11.07
C THR A 185 -18.78 -12.82 -12.38
N GLY A 186 -19.65 -12.15 -13.13
CA GLY A 186 -19.32 -11.53 -14.41
C GLY A 186 -20.38 -11.77 -15.47
N THR A 187 -21.17 -10.75 -15.75
CA THR A 187 -22.33 -10.86 -16.66
C THR A 187 -21.87 -11.23 -18.07
N TYR A 188 -22.61 -12.12 -18.73
CA TYR A 188 -22.37 -12.61 -20.09
C TYR A 188 -21.06 -13.40 -20.27
N GLY A 189 -20.60 -14.11 -19.23
CA GLY A 189 -19.52 -15.09 -19.35
C GLY A 189 -18.12 -14.49 -19.48
N GLN A 190 -17.91 -13.26 -18.98
CA GLN A 190 -16.61 -12.60 -18.90
C GLN A 190 -16.29 -12.25 -17.45
N PHE A 191 -15.00 -12.19 -17.08
CA PHE A 191 -14.57 -11.89 -15.71
C PHE A 191 -13.90 -10.50 -15.57
N PHE A 192 -13.76 -9.73 -16.65
CA PHE A 192 -13.11 -8.42 -16.61
C PHE A 192 -13.82 -7.46 -15.67
N THR A 193 -15.15 -7.37 -15.74
CA THR A 193 -15.89 -6.48 -14.83
C THR A 193 -15.81 -6.95 -13.39
N ALA A 194 -15.79 -8.26 -13.13
CA ALA A 194 -15.58 -8.78 -11.78
C ALA A 194 -14.21 -8.38 -11.23
N TRP A 195 -13.17 -8.46 -12.07
CA TRP A 195 -11.82 -8.04 -11.71
C TRP A 195 -11.70 -6.52 -11.49
N ASP A 196 -12.34 -5.71 -12.35
CA ASP A 196 -12.43 -4.26 -12.21
C ASP A 196 -13.09 -3.83 -10.89
N PHE A 197 -14.27 -4.38 -10.61
CA PHE A 197 -14.98 -4.10 -9.36
C PHE A 197 -14.20 -4.59 -8.14
N ALA A 198 -13.62 -5.80 -8.19
CA ALA A 198 -12.79 -6.29 -7.09
C ALA A 198 -11.59 -5.37 -6.82
N ASN A 199 -10.91 -4.89 -7.87
CA ASN A 199 -9.78 -3.97 -7.72
C ASN A 199 -10.21 -2.61 -7.14
N GLY A 200 -11.30 -2.03 -7.65
CA GLY A 200 -11.84 -0.75 -7.17
C GLY A 200 -12.34 -0.83 -5.74
N MET A 201 -13.22 -1.78 -5.44
CA MET A 201 -13.84 -1.92 -4.11
C MET A 201 -12.83 -2.34 -3.04
N LEU A 202 -11.84 -3.18 -3.37
CA LEU A 202 -10.78 -3.52 -2.42
C LEU A 202 -9.99 -2.26 -2.01
N ARG A 203 -9.65 -1.42 -2.99
CA ARG A 203 -8.96 -0.15 -2.72
C ARG A 203 -9.81 0.77 -1.86
N ASP A 204 -11.10 0.92 -2.17
CA ASP A 204 -11.99 1.80 -1.43
C ASP A 204 -12.19 1.31 0.00
N TYR A 205 -12.52 0.03 0.17
CA TYR A 205 -12.72 -0.59 1.47
C TYR A 205 -11.48 -0.46 2.36
N ILE A 206 -10.32 -0.93 1.88
CA ILE A 206 -9.12 -0.98 2.72
C ILE A 206 -8.52 0.40 2.89
N MET A 207 -8.39 1.20 1.83
CA MET A 207 -7.61 2.44 1.89
C MET A 207 -8.45 3.67 2.25
N TYR A 208 -9.76 3.66 2.03
CA TYR A 208 -10.63 4.83 2.23
C TYR A 208 -11.74 4.60 3.26
N THR A 209 -12.09 3.35 3.61
CA THR A 209 -13.07 3.05 4.66
C THR A 209 -12.39 2.57 5.96
N ALA A 210 -11.49 1.59 5.91
CA ALA A 210 -10.87 1.03 7.11
C ALA A 210 -9.95 2.02 7.86
N TYR A 211 -9.24 2.89 7.13
CA TYR A 211 -8.38 3.91 7.74
C TYR A 211 -9.14 4.97 8.56
N PRO A 212 -10.25 5.55 8.06
CA PRO A 212 -11.11 6.37 8.89
C PRO A 212 -11.66 5.63 10.10
N LEU A 213 -12.11 4.38 9.95
CA LEU A 213 -12.58 3.57 11.09
C LEU A 213 -11.48 3.44 12.16
N LEU A 214 -10.23 3.20 11.78
CA LEU A 214 -9.11 3.13 12.71
C LEU A 214 -8.93 4.41 13.54
N LYS A 215 -9.16 5.58 12.92
CA LYS A 215 -9.10 6.87 13.63
C LYS A 215 -10.30 7.09 14.56
N LEU A 216 -11.46 6.55 14.21
CA LEU A 216 -12.69 6.72 14.96
C LEU A 216 -12.73 5.93 16.28
N ILE A 217 -11.85 4.93 16.45
CA ILE A 217 -11.73 4.16 17.71
C ILE A 217 -11.46 5.07 18.92
N ASP A 218 -10.65 6.13 18.73
CA ASP A 218 -10.33 7.03 19.83
C ASP A 218 -11.49 7.97 20.17
N THR A 219 -12.39 8.23 19.22
CA THR A 219 -13.44 9.25 19.33
C THR A 219 -14.82 8.70 19.67
N LEU A 220 -15.16 7.50 19.21
CA LEU A 220 -16.47 6.90 19.39
C LEU A 220 -16.55 6.10 20.70
N SER A 221 -17.77 5.89 21.18
CA SER A 221 -18.04 4.83 22.16
C SER A 221 -17.82 3.46 21.50
N HIS A 222 -17.63 2.41 22.29
CA HIS A 222 -17.47 1.06 21.75
C HIS A 222 -18.68 0.61 20.94
N ASP A 223 -19.89 0.81 21.45
CA ASP A 223 -21.14 0.47 20.76
C ASP A 223 -21.30 1.24 19.44
N ASP A 224 -21.02 2.54 19.44
CA ASP A 224 -21.09 3.37 18.21
C ASP A 224 -20.02 2.96 17.20
N PHE A 225 -18.83 2.58 17.66
CA PHE A 225 -17.76 2.09 16.79
C PHE A 225 -18.14 0.76 16.14
N VAL A 226 -18.67 -0.20 16.91
CA VAL A 226 -19.17 -1.47 16.37
C VAL A 226 -20.30 -1.23 15.38
N ALA A 227 -21.25 -0.34 15.69
CA ALA A 227 -22.33 0.02 14.78
C ALA A 227 -21.81 0.64 13.48
N ALA A 228 -20.78 1.49 13.54
CA ALA A 228 -20.14 2.04 12.36
C ALA A 228 -19.47 0.95 11.50
N VAL A 229 -18.75 0.02 12.12
CA VAL A 229 -18.14 -1.12 11.39
C VAL A 229 -19.21 -1.96 10.70
N GLU A 230 -20.29 -2.33 11.39
CA GLU A 230 -21.40 -3.10 10.81
C GLU A 230 -22.15 -2.36 9.70
N ALA A 231 -22.16 -1.02 9.72
CA ALA A 231 -22.79 -0.22 8.66
C ALA A 231 -21.96 -0.16 7.37
N PHE A 232 -20.62 -0.20 7.47
CA PHE A 232 -19.73 -0.04 6.32
C PHE A 232 -19.19 -1.36 5.77
N ASP A 233 -18.79 -2.27 6.65
CA ASP A 233 -18.01 -3.44 6.28
C ASP A 233 -18.77 -4.45 5.39
N PRO A 234 -20.01 -4.89 5.71
CA PRO A 234 -20.67 -5.97 4.98
C PRO A 234 -20.85 -5.69 3.49
N ALA A 235 -21.17 -4.44 3.12
CA ALA A 235 -21.34 -4.04 1.73
C ALA A 235 -20.07 -4.25 0.89
N TYR A 236 -18.89 -4.12 1.50
CA TYR A 236 -17.61 -4.41 0.86
C TYR A 236 -17.23 -5.88 0.98
N SER A 237 -17.22 -6.42 2.19
CA SER A 237 -16.67 -7.75 2.47
C SER A 237 -17.47 -8.86 1.80
N GLU A 238 -18.81 -8.78 1.81
CA GLU A 238 -19.68 -9.77 1.16
C GLU A 238 -19.56 -9.70 -0.36
N TYR A 239 -19.55 -8.49 -0.94
CA TYR A 239 -19.38 -8.33 -2.38
C TYR A 239 -18.01 -8.81 -2.86
N LEU A 240 -16.95 -8.46 -2.14
CA LEU A 240 -15.59 -8.89 -2.45
C LEU A 240 -15.44 -10.41 -2.28
N GLY A 241 -16.08 -11.00 -1.27
CA GLY A 241 -16.18 -12.45 -1.10
C GLY A 241 -16.89 -13.12 -2.28
N TYR A 242 -18.05 -12.60 -2.68
CA TYR A 242 -18.76 -13.03 -3.90
C TYR A 242 -17.90 -12.89 -5.17
N SER A 243 -17.05 -11.86 -5.23
CA SER A 243 -16.11 -11.63 -6.33
C SER A 243 -14.86 -12.53 -6.30
N GLY A 244 -14.71 -13.38 -5.27
CA GLY A 244 -13.64 -14.37 -5.17
C GLY A 244 -12.64 -14.17 -4.03
N LEU A 245 -12.73 -13.07 -3.26
CA LEU A 245 -11.87 -12.80 -2.08
C LEU A 245 -12.43 -13.49 -0.82
N ASN A 246 -12.55 -14.82 -0.87
CA ASN A 246 -13.11 -15.62 0.22
C ASN A 246 -12.36 -15.45 1.54
N THR A 247 -11.03 -15.35 1.47
CA THR A 247 -10.18 -15.16 2.66
C THR A 247 -10.44 -13.79 3.30
N LEU A 248 -10.68 -12.75 2.49
CA LEU A 248 -11.05 -11.42 3.00
C LEU A 248 -12.42 -11.45 3.71
N LEU A 249 -13.40 -12.16 3.15
CA LEU A 249 -14.71 -12.31 3.77
C LEU A 249 -14.61 -13.06 5.11
N ASP A 250 -13.86 -14.16 5.19
CA ASP A 250 -13.61 -14.87 6.46
C ASP A 250 -12.97 -13.94 7.50
N PHE A 251 -11.91 -13.23 7.11
CA PHE A 251 -11.20 -12.32 8.02
C PHE A 251 -12.07 -11.16 8.48
N SER A 252 -12.88 -10.60 7.59
CA SER A 252 -13.82 -9.54 7.92
C SER A 252 -14.90 -10.02 8.91
N ASN A 253 -15.45 -11.24 8.71
CA ASN A 253 -16.38 -11.83 9.69
C ASN A 253 -15.72 -12.03 11.07
N LYS A 254 -14.49 -12.56 11.10
CA LYS A 254 -13.70 -12.71 12.34
C LYS A 254 -13.42 -11.37 13.01
N LEU A 255 -13.11 -10.33 12.23
CA LEU A 255 -12.87 -8.97 12.73
C LEU A 255 -14.12 -8.43 13.43
N ARG A 256 -15.28 -8.47 12.77
CA ARG A 256 -16.55 -7.98 13.35
C ARG A 256 -16.93 -8.75 14.62
N MET A 257 -16.70 -10.07 14.65
CA MET A 257 -16.91 -10.87 15.86
C MET A 257 -15.97 -10.48 17.00
N ALA A 258 -14.68 -10.34 16.74
CA ALA A 258 -13.68 -9.99 17.75
C ALA A 258 -13.90 -8.58 18.31
N MET A 259 -14.26 -7.61 17.47
CA MET A 259 -14.55 -6.24 17.91
C MET A 259 -15.74 -6.15 18.86
N LYS A 260 -16.68 -7.09 18.82
CA LYS A 260 -17.81 -7.15 19.78
C LYS A 260 -17.41 -7.71 21.15
N GLN A 261 -16.25 -8.35 21.27
CA GLN A 261 -15.83 -9.07 22.48
C GLN A 261 -14.90 -8.25 23.38
N THR A 262 -14.41 -7.10 22.91
CA THR A 262 -13.48 -6.25 23.65
C THR A 262 -13.82 -4.78 23.43
N ASP A 263 -13.83 -4.00 24.51
CA ASP A 263 -13.95 -2.54 24.51
C ASP A 263 -12.59 -1.86 24.73
N ASP A 264 -11.51 -2.63 24.86
CA ASP A 264 -10.15 -2.12 24.95
C ASP A 264 -9.74 -1.48 23.62
N LYS A 265 -9.54 -0.15 23.64
CA LYS A 265 -9.18 0.64 22.46
C LYS A 265 -7.87 0.19 21.81
N GLU A 266 -6.89 -0.26 22.58
CA GLU A 266 -5.62 -0.73 22.01
C GLU A 266 -5.76 -2.11 21.39
N GLU A 267 -6.60 -2.98 21.94
CA GLU A 267 -6.96 -4.25 21.30
C GLU A 267 -7.73 -4.02 20.00
N LEU A 268 -8.72 -3.13 20.00
CA LEU A 268 -9.49 -2.73 18.80
C LEU A 268 -8.57 -2.14 17.71
N LYS A 269 -7.64 -1.26 18.08
CA LYS A 269 -6.63 -0.73 17.15
C LYS A 269 -5.75 -1.83 16.60
N THR A 270 -5.34 -2.79 17.44
CA THR A 270 -4.49 -3.90 17.02
C THR A 270 -5.20 -4.82 16.02
N LEU A 271 -6.46 -5.16 16.29
CA LEU A 271 -7.33 -5.92 15.39
C LEU A 271 -7.45 -5.23 14.03
N LEU A 272 -7.81 -3.95 14.03
CA LEU A 272 -8.03 -3.22 12.78
C LEU A 272 -6.72 -2.93 12.03
N ARG A 273 -5.62 -2.62 12.73
CA ARG A 273 -4.29 -2.44 12.09
C ARG A 273 -3.85 -3.73 11.39
N THR A 274 -3.93 -4.87 12.04
CA THR A 274 -3.51 -6.16 11.44
C THR A 274 -4.41 -6.57 10.28
N PHE A 275 -5.71 -6.30 10.35
CA PHE A 275 -6.62 -6.46 9.21
C PHE A 275 -6.27 -5.53 8.03
N ILE A 276 -5.99 -4.25 8.30
CA ILE A 276 -5.56 -3.29 7.28
C ILE A 276 -4.21 -3.70 6.67
N MET A 277 -3.27 -4.26 7.44
CA MET A 277 -2.01 -4.79 6.90
C MET A 277 -2.27 -5.87 5.86
N TYR A 278 -3.13 -6.84 6.16
CA TYR A 278 -3.55 -7.87 5.22
C TYR A 278 -4.18 -7.25 3.97
N GLY A 279 -5.16 -6.36 4.15
CA GLY A 279 -5.81 -5.64 3.05
C GLY A 279 -4.84 -4.86 2.17
N ASN A 280 -3.84 -4.21 2.75
CA ASN A 280 -2.82 -3.45 2.02
C ASN A 280 -1.97 -4.36 1.12
N ARG A 281 -1.71 -5.61 1.52
CA ARG A 281 -1.03 -6.59 0.64
C ARG A 281 -1.93 -7.04 -0.49
N LEU A 282 -3.20 -7.30 -0.21
CA LEU A 282 -4.16 -7.54 -1.30
C LEU A 282 -4.17 -6.36 -2.29
N CYS A 283 -4.21 -5.12 -1.80
CA CYS A 283 -4.13 -3.93 -2.65
C CYS A 283 -2.84 -3.93 -3.49
N ALA A 284 -1.68 -4.27 -2.92
CA ALA A 284 -0.43 -4.33 -3.65
C ALA A 284 -0.47 -5.33 -4.83
N TRP A 285 -0.97 -6.54 -4.59
CA TRP A 285 -1.10 -7.58 -5.62
C TRP A 285 -2.17 -7.25 -6.66
N SER A 286 -3.33 -6.76 -6.20
CA SER A 286 -4.43 -6.35 -7.08
C SER A 286 -3.95 -5.26 -8.03
N TYR A 287 -3.28 -4.25 -7.46
CA TYR A 287 -2.76 -3.13 -8.23
C TYR A 287 -1.65 -3.54 -9.19
N HIS A 288 -0.74 -4.44 -8.80
CA HIS A 288 0.32 -4.93 -9.69
C HIS A 288 -0.25 -5.64 -10.91
N TYR A 289 -1.18 -6.57 -10.72
CA TYR A 289 -1.68 -7.40 -11.81
C TYR A 289 -2.80 -6.76 -12.62
N PHE A 290 -3.53 -5.78 -12.08
CA PHE A 290 -4.63 -5.11 -12.78
C PHE A 290 -4.20 -4.67 -14.21
N PRO A 291 -5.03 -4.85 -15.26
CA PRO A 291 -4.59 -4.69 -16.64
C PRO A 291 -4.53 -3.21 -17.06
N TRP A 292 -3.63 -2.45 -16.43
CA TRP A 292 -3.42 -1.03 -16.69
C TRP A 292 -3.08 -0.72 -18.15
N TYR A 293 -2.55 -1.70 -18.90
CA TYR A 293 -2.31 -1.56 -20.34
C TYR A 293 -3.53 -1.11 -21.12
N LEU A 294 -4.74 -1.36 -20.65
CA LEU A 294 -5.98 -0.84 -21.25
C LEU A 294 -5.97 0.69 -21.39
N GLY A 295 -5.25 1.40 -20.51
CA GLY A 295 -5.04 2.85 -20.59
C GLY A 295 -4.42 3.33 -21.91
N MET A 296 -3.78 2.46 -22.69
CA MET A 296 -3.24 2.83 -24.01
C MET A 296 -4.32 3.27 -25.00
N PHE A 297 -5.56 2.82 -24.79
CA PHE A 297 -6.71 3.17 -25.63
C PHE A 297 -7.40 4.46 -25.17
N TYR A 298 -6.96 5.08 -24.07
CA TYR A 298 -7.60 6.23 -23.43
C TYR A 298 -6.66 7.44 -23.36
N GLY A 299 -6.29 7.94 -24.53
CA GLY A 299 -5.48 9.14 -24.68
C GLY A 299 -6.13 10.40 -24.17
N ARG A 300 -5.33 11.28 -23.54
CA ARG A 300 -5.79 12.64 -23.25
C ARG A 300 -5.78 13.47 -24.52
N ALA A 301 -6.90 14.14 -24.83
CA ALA A 301 -6.95 15.16 -25.87
C ALA A 301 -6.07 16.38 -25.56
N VAL A 302 -5.83 16.66 -24.28
CA VAL A 302 -5.01 17.78 -23.79
C VAL A 302 -3.79 17.22 -23.06
N ASN A 303 -2.60 17.63 -23.48
CA ASN A 303 -1.31 17.18 -22.92
C ASN A 303 -1.16 15.64 -22.90
N GLY A 304 -1.74 14.97 -23.91
CA GLY A 304 -1.52 13.54 -24.15
C GLY A 304 -0.13 13.26 -24.73
N GLN A 305 0.16 11.97 -24.92
CA GLN A 305 1.40 11.49 -25.55
C GLN A 305 1.03 10.77 -26.83
N GLU A 306 1.88 10.79 -27.86
CA GLU A 306 1.64 10.02 -29.09
C GLU A 306 1.44 8.52 -28.81
N PHE A 307 2.22 7.97 -27.86
CA PHE A 307 2.13 6.58 -27.43
C PHE A 307 1.63 6.49 -25.99
N HIS A 308 0.31 6.53 -25.80
CA HIS A 308 -0.32 6.47 -24.48
C HIS A 308 0.11 5.26 -23.66
N GLY A 309 0.32 5.47 -22.37
CA GLY A 309 0.68 4.41 -21.43
C GLY A 309 2.14 3.94 -21.54
N ARG A 310 2.90 4.40 -22.54
CA ARG A 310 4.34 4.19 -22.57
C ARG A 310 5.04 5.34 -21.86
N PHE A 311 6.18 5.06 -21.26
CA PHE A 311 7.03 6.13 -20.76
C PHE A 311 7.53 6.96 -21.96
N ASN A 312 7.37 8.28 -21.92
CA ASN A 312 7.86 9.17 -22.97
C ASN A 312 9.34 9.52 -22.71
N PRO A 313 10.30 9.12 -23.56
CA PRO A 313 11.71 9.42 -23.36
C PRO A 313 12.08 10.91 -23.56
N VAL A 314 11.16 11.77 -24.00
CA VAL A 314 11.41 13.18 -24.38
C VAL A 314 11.01 14.19 -23.28
N GLN A 315 10.88 13.75 -22.02
CA GLN A 315 10.81 14.64 -20.84
C GLN A 315 11.97 14.36 -19.90
#